data_AF-A0A0F8UGV2-F1
#
_entry.id   AF-A0A0F8UGV2-F1
#
_cell.length_a   1.000
_cell.length_b   1.000
_cell.length_c   1.000
_cell.angle_alpha   90.00
_cell.angle_beta   90.00
_cell.angle_gamma   90.00
#
_symmetry.space_group_name_H-M   'P 1'
#
loop_
_entity.id
_entity.type
_entity.pdbx_description
1 polymer ?
#
loop_
_entity_poly.entity_id
_entity_poly.type
_entity_poly.pdbx_seq_one_letter_code
_entity_poly.pdbx_strand_id
1 'polypeptide(L)'
;MATSLKIRIIAFITACILIFGIGVGYAFLHSDGTSKSLPILNMAGQEITISEYRDAADPDFNTLIMFLSEDATEDKDYVYPVYTCGDFASRLHDSAEKRGIRCGIVGVKFKTAYEENRSEILNNGSHYLPAYSSYDACRGHAFNAFNTTDRGIVYVDSTGITVEEKEMGNKPYDMIVYAREGEELGEIRVDQVESLDYSYYKLKEGQYLRYRSTVEKYNYAAEILNREIRENNISASTAINKKRELEAMRLNLEQREEYKWIIVGQLGVIDHLQVFW
;
A
#
# COMPACT_ATOMS: atom_id res chain seq x y z
N MET A 1 13.35 -57.83 0.14
CA MET A 1 12.29 -56.80 0.08
C MET A 1 11.82 -56.35 1.47
N ALA A 2 11.51 -57.25 2.41
CA ALA A 2 10.97 -56.85 3.74
C ALA A 2 11.92 -55.97 4.59
N THR A 3 13.23 -56.13 4.44
CA THR A 3 14.24 -55.34 5.17
C THR A 3 14.31 -53.87 4.70
N SER A 4 14.12 -53.57 3.41
CA SER A 4 14.15 -52.19 2.93
C SER A 4 12.88 -51.41 3.28
N LEU A 5 11.73 -52.10 3.40
CA LEU A 5 10.48 -51.48 3.83
C LEU A 5 10.53 -51.06 5.30
N LYS A 6 11.11 -51.90 6.18
CA LYS A 6 11.30 -51.56 7.60
C LYS A 6 12.20 -50.34 7.79
N ILE A 7 13.30 -50.24 7.03
CA ILE A 7 14.22 -49.09 7.08
C ILE A 7 13.51 -47.80 6.64
N ARG A 8 12.68 -47.86 5.59
CA ARG A 8 11.91 -46.71 5.11
C ARG A 8 10.85 -46.23 6.11
N ILE A 9 10.16 -47.16 6.77
CA ILE A 9 9.16 -46.83 7.80
C ILE A 9 9.83 -46.18 9.02
N ILE A 10 10.97 -46.72 9.47
CA ILE A 10 11.72 -46.13 10.59
C ILE A 10 12.20 -44.72 10.21
N ALA A 11 12.79 -44.52 9.03
CA ALA A 11 13.23 -43.20 8.58
C ALA A 11 12.08 -42.18 8.51
N PHE A 12 10.90 -42.60 8.04
CA PHE A 12 9.71 -41.75 7.98
C PHE A 12 9.21 -41.36 9.38
N ILE A 13 9.12 -42.32 10.30
CA ILE A 13 8.72 -42.05 11.70
C ILE A 13 9.71 -41.10 12.36
N THR A 14 11.02 -41.31 12.18
CA THR A 14 12.05 -40.42 12.72
C THR A 14 11.94 -39.01 12.15
N ALA A 15 11.67 -38.85 10.85
CA ALA A 15 11.44 -37.55 10.24
C ALA A 15 10.18 -36.87 10.82
N CYS A 16 9.07 -37.60 11.00
CA CYS A 16 7.86 -37.07 11.62
C CYS A 16 8.09 -36.65 13.08
N ILE A 17 8.85 -37.42 13.87
CA ILE A 17 9.19 -37.07 15.26
C ILE A 17 10.09 -35.84 15.31
N LEU A 18 11.05 -35.70 14.39
CA LEU A 18 11.90 -34.51 14.30
C LEU A 18 11.08 -33.27 13.89
N ILE A 19 10.21 -33.38 12.90
CA ILE A 19 9.32 -32.29 12.47
C ILE A 19 8.35 -31.89 13.60
N PHE A 20 7.77 -32.88 14.29
CA PHE A 20 6.88 -32.62 15.42
C PHE A 20 7.64 -32.05 16.62
N GLY A 21 8.85 -32.54 16.91
CA GLY A 21 9.71 -32.01 17.97
C GLY A 21 10.18 -30.58 17.69
N ILE A 22 10.51 -30.26 16.43
CA ILE A 22 10.77 -28.88 15.99
C ILE A 22 9.51 -28.03 16.12
N GLY A 23 8.34 -28.54 15.71
CA GLY A 23 7.06 -27.81 15.82
C GLY A 23 6.62 -27.55 17.27
N VAL A 24 6.78 -28.51 18.16
CA VAL A 24 6.50 -28.36 19.60
C VAL A 24 7.55 -27.47 20.27
N GLY A 25 8.82 -27.61 19.90
CA GLY A 25 9.89 -26.72 20.36
C GLY A 25 9.67 -25.28 19.92
N TYR A 26 9.26 -25.07 18.67
CA TYR A 26 8.89 -23.76 18.11
C TYR A 26 7.71 -23.16 18.87
N ALA A 27 6.65 -23.94 19.11
CA ALA A 27 5.47 -23.50 19.87
C ALA A 27 5.76 -23.16 21.34
N PHE A 28 6.72 -23.84 21.98
CA PHE A 28 7.15 -23.55 23.35
C PHE A 28 8.16 -22.40 23.45
N LEU A 29 8.92 -22.11 22.39
CA LEU A 29 9.85 -20.99 22.35
C LEU A 29 9.16 -19.66 22.02
N HIS A 30 8.08 -19.68 21.23
CA HIS A 30 7.29 -18.51 20.86
C HIS A 30 6.16 -18.20 21.87
N SER A 31 6.21 -18.70 23.11
CA SER A 31 5.13 -18.51 24.10
C SER A 31 5.24 -17.22 24.93
N ASP A 32 6.32 -16.44 24.81
CA ASP A 32 6.55 -15.21 25.58
C ASP A 32 6.12 -13.96 24.79
N GLY A 33 4.97 -14.02 24.11
CA GLY A 33 4.39 -12.84 23.44
C GLY A 33 3.76 -11.89 24.47
N THR A 34 4.06 -10.59 24.39
CA THR A 34 3.40 -9.55 25.20
C THR A 34 2.44 -8.72 24.36
N SER A 35 1.32 -8.34 24.94
CA SER A 35 0.36 -7.42 24.32
C SER A 35 0.63 -5.98 24.75
N LYS A 36 0.53 -5.05 23.81
CA LYS A 36 0.82 -3.63 24.02
C LYS A 36 -0.21 -2.76 23.32
N SER A 37 -0.80 -1.82 24.06
CA SER A 37 -1.62 -0.76 23.47
C SER A 37 -0.72 0.35 22.94
N LEU A 38 -0.96 0.79 21.71
CA LEU A 38 -0.31 1.95 21.13
C LEU A 38 -1.06 3.24 21.47
N PRO A 39 -0.38 4.39 21.56
CA PRO A 39 -1.01 5.69 21.83
C PRO A 39 -1.70 6.27 20.58
N ILE A 40 -2.32 5.42 19.78
CA ILE A 40 -3.07 5.75 18.56
C ILE A 40 -4.41 5.01 18.56
N LEU A 41 -5.45 5.66 18.04
CA LEU A 41 -6.78 5.08 17.89
C LEU A 41 -7.03 4.75 16.42
N ASN A 42 -7.76 3.66 16.15
CA ASN A 42 -8.29 3.40 14.82
C ASN A 42 -9.44 4.38 14.48
N MET A 43 -9.98 4.30 13.26
CA MET A 43 -11.04 5.21 12.81
C MET A 43 -12.38 5.02 13.53
N ALA A 44 -12.58 3.89 14.20
CA ALA A 44 -13.72 3.65 15.08
C ALA A 44 -13.51 4.23 16.50
N GLY A 45 -12.35 4.83 16.79
CA GLY A 45 -12.01 5.38 18.10
C GLY A 45 -11.54 4.32 19.12
N GLN A 46 -11.17 3.13 18.65
CA GLN A 46 -10.70 2.03 19.49
C GLN A 46 -9.17 2.05 19.60
N GLU A 47 -8.63 1.62 20.75
CA GLU A 47 -7.19 1.45 20.92
C GLU A 47 -6.64 0.39 19.98
N ILE A 48 -5.52 0.70 19.35
CA ILE A 48 -4.74 -0.27 18.59
C ILE A 48 -3.89 -1.08 19.57
N THR A 49 -4.08 -2.40 19.56
CA THR A 49 -3.31 -3.34 20.37
C THR A 49 -2.53 -4.27 19.46
N ILE A 50 -1.26 -4.47 19.78
CA ILE A 50 -0.33 -5.34 19.05
C ILE A 50 0.26 -6.42 19.95
N SER A 51 0.78 -7.47 19.31
CA SER A 51 1.45 -8.61 19.94
C SER A 51 2.93 -8.61 19.57
N GLU A 52 3.82 -8.49 20.55
CA GLU A 52 5.28 -8.50 20.36
C GLU A 52 5.87 -9.80 20.91
N TYR A 53 6.78 -10.44 20.18
CA TYR A 53 7.48 -11.66 20.62
C TYR A 53 8.96 -11.34 20.88
N ARG A 54 9.49 -11.83 22.01
CA ARG A 54 10.87 -11.55 22.43
C ARG A 54 11.92 -11.96 21.38
N ASP A 55 11.66 -13.02 20.64
CA ASP A 55 12.55 -13.60 19.63
C ASP A 55 12.33 -13.05 18.22
N ALA A 56 11.38 -12.12 18.03
CA ALA A 56 11.23 -11.42 16.76
C ALA A 56 12.47 -10.57 16.44
N ALA A 57 12.98 -10.76 15.23
CA ALA A 57 14.23 -10.19 14.78
C ALA A 57 14.07 -9.41 13.47
N ASP A 58 14.96 -8.45 13.29
CA ASP A 58 15.07 -7.63 12.09
C ASP A 58 15.33 -8.55 10.86
N PRO A 59 14.47 -8.55 9.83
CA PRO A 59 14.66 -9.40 8.65
C PRO A 59 15.74 -8.82 7.73
N ASP A 60 16.29 -9.61 6.81
CA ASP A 60 16.86 -9.03 5.58
C ASP A 60 15.75 -8.71 4.57
N PHE A 61 16.06 -7.93 3.54
CA PHE A 61 15.06 -7.52 2.56
C PHE A 61 14.39 -8.71 1.86
N ASN A 62 15.14 -9.77 1.53
CA ASN A 62 14.56 -10.94 0.87
C ASN A 62 13.57 -11.68 1.77
N THR A 63 13.88 -11.79 3.06
CA THR A 63 13.00 -12.39 4.06
C THR A 63 11.72 -11.57 4.21
N LEU A 64 11.81 -10.23 4.19
CA LEU A 64 10.65 -9.35 4.16
C LEU A 64 9.78 -9.61 2.92
N ILE A 65 10.36 -9.63 1.72
CA ILE A 65 9.59 -9.87 0.49
C ILE A 65 8.93 -11.26 0.49
N MET A 66 9.63 -12.29 0.98
CA MET A 66 9.04 -13.62 1.13
C MET A 66 7.87 -13.62 2.11
N PHE A 67 8.03 -12.97 3.27
CA PHE A 67 6.97 -12.83 4.26
C PHE A 67 5.71 -12.18 3.66
N LEU A 68 5.88 -11.06 2.95
CA LEU A 68 4.77 -10.35 2.30
C LEU A 68 4.06 -11.25 1.27
N SER A 69 4.82 -11.98 0.45
CA SER A 69 4.22 -12.89 -0.55
C SER A 69 3.41 -14.06 0.03
N GLU A 70 3.59 -14.37 1.32
CA GLU A 70 2.86 -15.42 2.05
C GLU A 70 1.84 -14.85 3.05
N ASP A 71 1.86 -13.54 3.29
CA ASP A 71 0.86 -12.87 4.09
C ASP A 71 -0.43 -12.65 3.27
N ALA A 72 -1.53 -12.37 3.96
CA ALA A 72 -2.84 -12.15 3.33
C ALA A 72 -3.60 -11.06 4.09
N THR A 73 -2.88 -10.01 4.50
CA THR A 73 -3.42 -8.88 5.22
C THR A 73 -4.22 -7.99 4.29
N GLU A 74 -3.65 -7.68 3.12
CA GLU A 74 -4.22 -6.88 2.05
C GLU A 74 -5.49 -7.52 1.42
N ASP A 75 -5.64 -8.84 1.54
CA ASP A 75 -6.84 -9.57 1.10
C ASP A 75 -8.11 -9.20 1.89
N LYS A 76 -7.99 -8.59 3.07
CA LYS A 76 -9.14 -8.12 3.85
C LYS A 76 -9.82 -6.92 3.17
N ASP A 77 -11.13 -6.80 3.37
CA ASP A 77 -11.88 -5.67 2.84
C ASP A 77 -11.65 -4.42 3.71
N TYR A 78 -11.40 -3.29 3.06
CA TYR A 78 -11.42 -1.99 3.74
C TYR A 78 -12.87 -1.58 4.02
N VAL A 79 -13.22 -1.40 5.30
CA VAL A 79 -14.58 -1.08 5.73
C VAL A 79 -14.55 0.13 6.64
N TYR A 80 -14.80 1.33 6.11
CA TYR A 80 -14.80 2.54 6.93
C TYR A 80 -16.06 2.64 7.83
N PRO A 81 -15.94 3.05 9.11
CA PRO A 81 -14.71 3.26 9.90
C PRO A 81 -14.28 2.01 10.68
N VAL A 82 -14.86 0.84 10.40
CA VAL A 82 -14.77 -0.40 11.20
C VAL A 82 -13.44 -1.13 11.08
N TYR A 83 -12.85 -1.16 9.88
CA TYR A 83 -11.59 -1.86 9.58
C TYR A 83 -10.82 -1.02 8.57
N THR A 84 -9.80 -0.31 9.05
CA THR A 84 -9.10 0.77 8.35
C THR A 84 -7.59 0.61 8.48
N CYS A 85 -6.80 1.56 7.96
CA CYS A 85 -5.34 1.49 7.89
C CYS A 85 -4.67 1.04 9.21
N GLY A 86 -5.13 1.52 10.36
CA GLY A 86 -4.61 1.10 11.67
C GLY A 86 -4.84 -0.38 11.97
N ASP A 87 -6.01 -0.92 11.59
CA ASP A 87 -6.35 -2.34 11.78
C ASP A 87 -5.54 -3.24 10.83
N PHE A 88 -5.32 -2.81 9.58
CA PHE A 88 -4.40 -3.48 8.65
C PHE A 88 -2.97 -3.48 9.16
N ALA A 89 -2.46 -2.33 9.61
CA ALA A 89 -1.10 -2.21 10.14
C ALA A 89 -0.88 -3.11 11.37
N SER A 90 -1.89 -3.21 12.24
CA SER A 90 -1.87 -4.11 13.40
C SER A 90 -1.88 -5.58 13.00
N ARG A 91 -2.66 -5.93 11.99
CA ARG A 91 -2.72 -7.29 11.47
C ARG A 91 -1.39 -7.74 10.84
N LEU A 92 -0.79 -6.90 10.00
CA LEU A 92 0.50 -7.22 9.37
C LEU A 92 1.60 -7.34 10.42
N HIS A 93 1.61 -6.41 11.39
CA HIS A 93 2.51 -6.45 12.55
C HIS A 93 2.43 -7.80 13.27
N ASP A 94 1.25 -8.18 13.75
CA ASP A 94 1.07 -9.41 14.52
C ASP A 94 1.37 -10.67 13.68
N SER A 95 1.13 -10.62 12.37
CA SER A 95 1.49 -11.71 11.45
C SER A 95 3.01 -11.85 11.30
N ALA A 96 3.74 -10.74 11.16
CA ALA A 96 5.20 -10.72 11.08
C ALA A 96 5.83 -11.22 12.39
N GLU A 97 5.40 -10.65 13.51
CA GLU A 97 5.86 -10.98 14.85
C GLU A 97 5.67 -12.47 15.18
N LYS A 98 4.51 -13.03 14.83
CA LYS A 98 4.24 -14.48 14.96
C LYS A 98 5.16 -15.37 14.11
N ARG A 99 5.74 -14.84 13.03
CA ARG A 99 6.73 -15.51 12.19
C ARG A 99 8.18 -15.23 12.64
N GLY A 100 8.36 -14.55 13.77
CA GLY A 100 9.68 -14.16 14.30
C GLY A 100 10.31 -12.97 13.56
N ILE A 101 9.52 -12.19 12.84
CA ILE A 101 9.95 -11.00 12.10
C ILE A 101 9.55 -9.77 12.89
N ARG A 102 10.53 -8.96 13.30
CA ARG A 102 10.26 -7.70 14.00
C ARG A 102 9.58 -6.71 13.06
N CYS A 103 8.46 -6.17 13.52
CA CYS A 103 7.69 -5.18 12.78
C CYS A 103 7.35 -4.00 13.67
N GLY A 104 7.38 -2.78 13.13
CA GLY A 104 6.87 -1.59 13.78
C GLY A 104 5.57 -1.12 13.12
N ILE A 105 4.76 -0.38 13.85
CA ILE A 105 3.62 0.37 13.29
C ILE A 105 4.04 1.82 13.08
N VAL A 106 3.70 2.39 11.93
CA VAL A 106 3.95 3.77 11.58
C VAL A 106 2.63 4.53 11.63
N GLY A 107 2.61 5.63 12.38
CA GLY A 107 1.55 6.64 12.30
C GLY A 107 2.08 7.86 11.54
N VAL A 108 1.35 8.28 10.51
CA VAL A 108 1.65 9.49 9.73
C VAL A 108 0.58 10.53 9.97
N LYS A 109 0.98 11.79 10.09
CA LYS A 109 0.12 12.96 10.08
C LYS A 109 0.41 13.79 8.82
N PHE A 110 -0.62 14.20 8.11
CA PHE A 110 -0.48 15.06 6.92
C PHE A 110 -0.64 16.54 7.27
N LYS A 111 0.00 17.41 6.48
CA LYS A 111 -0.22 18.86 6.48
C LYS A 111 -1.65 19.16 6.01
N THR A 112 -2.22 20.22 6.57
CA THR A 112 -3.56 20.68 6.16
C THR A 112 -3.47 21.78 5.10
N ALA A 113 -4.48 21.88 4.23
CA ALA A 113 -4.62 23.00 3.28
C ALA A 113 -4.63 24.38 3.97
N TYR A 114 -5.03 24.43 5.25
CA TYR A 114 -4.95 25.62 6.10
C TYR A 114 -3.50 26.01 6.43
N GLU A 115 -2.63 25.05 6.70
CA GLU A 115 -1.22 25.29 7.03
C GLU A 115 -0.44 25.77 5.79
N GLU A 116 -0.77 25.24 4.61
CA GLU A 116 -0.13 25.62 3.34
C GLU A 116 -0.55 27.01 2.85
N ASN A 117 -1.82 27.39 3.03
CA ASN A 117 -2.36 28.69 2.56
C ASN A 117 -2.51 29.73 3.69
N ARG A 118 -1.89 29.50 4.85
CA ARG A 118 -2.04 30.33 6.06
C ARG A 118 -1.75 31.82 5.80
N SER A 119 -0.75 32.13 4.98
CA SER A 119 -0.38 33.51 4.64
C SER A 119 -1.44 34.19 3.75
N GLU A 120 -2.00 33.48 2.77
CA GLU A 120 -3.02 34.01 1.87
C GLU A 120 -4.37 34.22 2.59
N ILE A 121 -4.74 33.29 3.47
CA ILE A 121 -5.97 33.36 4.29
C ILE A 121 -5.92 34.55 5.26
N LEU A 122 -4.77 34.78 5.92
CA LEU A 122 -4.61 35.91 6.84
C LEU A 122 -4.56 37.27 6.12
N ASN A 123 -4.11 37.30 4.86
CA ASN A 123 -4.01 38.53 4.08
C ASN A 123 -5.33 38.95 3.40
N ASN A 124 -6.24 38.01 3.10
CA ASN A 124 -7.51 38.31 2.43
C ASN A 124 -8.70 38.60 3.36
N GLY A 125 -8.50 38.62 4.68
CA GLY A 125 -9.50 39.09 5.66
C GLY A 125 -10.84 38.35 5.64
N SER A 126 -10.93 37.17 5.00
CA SER A 126 -12.17 36.42 4.89
C SER A 126 -12.50 35.76 6.22
N HIS A 127 -13.42 36.38 6.97
CA HIS A 127 -13.98 35.85 8.22
C HIS A 127 -14.94 34.65 8.03
N TYR A 128 -15.03 34.11 6.82
CA TYR A 128 -15.73 32.87 6.52
C TYR A 128 -14.71 31.76 6.28
N LEU A 129 -14.59 30.87 7.27
CA LEU A 129 -14.03 29.54 7.05
C LEU A 129 -14.92 28.84 6.02
N PRO A 130 -14.39 28.24 4.93
CA PRO A 130 -15.20 27.37 4.10
C PRO A 130 -15.77 26.28 4.99
N ALA A 131 -17.07 26.01 4.87
CA ALA A 131 -17.69 24.86 5.49
C ALA A 131 -17.07 23.60 4.86
N TYR A 132 -15.89 23.22 5.34
CA TYR A 132 -15.25 21.97 5.05
C TYR A 132 -16.15 20.89 5.65
N SER A 133 -16.75 20.13 4.75
CA SER A 133 -17.51 18.91 5.00
C SER A 133 -16.89 18.13 6.16
N SER A 134 -17.72 17.73 7.11
CA SER A 134 -17.39 16.91 8.27
C SER A 134 -16.95 15.46 7.93
N TYR A 135 -16.37 15.28 6.74
CA TYR A 135 -15.82 14.05 6.16
C TYR A 135 -14.48 14.29 5.44
N ASP A 136 -13.88 15.49 5.55
CA ASP A 136 -12.59 15.81 4.94
C ASP A 136 -11.44 15.17 5.74
N ALA A 137 -11.07 13.97 5.28
CA ALA A 137 -9.83 13.24 5.44
C ALA A 137 -9.41 12.83 6.87
N CYS A 138 -9.33 11.51 7.07
CA CYS A 138 -8.39 10.90 8.01
C CYS A 138 -7.11 11.73 8.06
N ARG A 139 -6.84 12.42 9.19
CA ARG A 139 -5.73 13.41 9.33
C ARG A 139 -4.34 12.76 9.32
N GLY A 140 -4.25 11.55 8.80
CA GLY A 140 -3.13 10.66 8.89
C GLY A 140 -3.39 9.31 8.23
N HIS A 141 -2.36 8.50 8.20
CA HIS A 141 -2.36 7.14 7.67
C HIS A 141 -1.57 6.24 8.63
N ALA A 142 -1.79 4.93 8.54
CA ALA A 142 -1.03 3.96 9.33
C ALA A 142 -0.61 2.77 8.46
N PHE A 143 0.65 2.37 8.62
CA PHE A 143 1.29 1.28 7.87
C PHE A 143 2.42 0.69 8.72
N ASN A 144 3.32 -0.11 8.15
CA ASN A 144 4.35 -0.83 8.90
C ASN A 144 5.78 -0.40 8.56
N ALA A 145 6.69 -0.59 9.51
CA ALA A 145 8.12 -0.40 9.34
C ALA A 145 8.87 -1.69 9.64
N PHE A 146 9.76 -2.08 8.73
CA PHE A 146 10.65 -3.21 8.91
C PHE A 146 12.09 -2.68 8.87
N ASN A 147 12.81 -2.79 9.98
CA ASN A 147 14.23 -2.42 10.01
C ASN A 147 15.04 -3.54 9.36
N THR A 148 15.25 -3.48 8.04
CA THR A 148 15.97 -4.54 7.34
C THR A 148 17.47 -4.46 7.62
N THR A 149 18.11 -5.61 7.79
CA THR A 149 19.54 -5.70 8.14
C THR A 149 20.48 -5.26 7.01
N ASP A 150 20.00 -5.27 5.76
CA ASP A 150 20.79 -5.00 4.56
C ASP A 150 20.35 -3.76 3.76
N ARG A 151 19.16 -3.22 4.01
CA ARG A 151 18.63 -2.05 3.29
C ARG A 151 18.07 -0.93 4.18
N GLY A 152 18.24 -1.03 5.49
CA GLY A 152 17.67 -0.07 6.45
C GLY A 152 16.17 -0.21 6.57
N ILE A 153 15.49 0.86 6.99
CA ILE A 153 14.03 0.79 7.21
C ILE A 153 13.30 0.73 5.87
N VAL A 154 12.45 -0.27 5.72
CA VAL A 154 11.50 -0.41 4.63
C VAL A 154 10.10 -0.22 5.19
N TYR A 155 9.35 0.70 4.61
CA TYR A 155 7.96 0.92 4.96
C TYR A 155 7.05 0.14 4.02
N VAL A 156 6.04 -0.51 4.58
CA VAL A 156 5.10 -1.36 3.85
C VAL A 156 3.69 -0.99 4.24
N ASP A 157 2.86 -0.73 3.24
CA ASP A 157 1.41 -0.60 3.42
C ASP A 157 0.69 -1.79 2.79
N SER A 158 0.06 -2.59 3.65
CA SER A 158 -0.79 -3.74 3.28
C SER A 158 -2.27 -3.41 3.45
N THR A 159 -2.64 -2.13 3.39
CA THR A 159 -4.04 -1.71 3.42
C THR A 159 -4.78 -2.27 2.21
N GLY A 160 -5.81 -3.06 2.49
CA GLY A 160 -6.68 -3.63 1.46
C GLY A 160 -7.58 -2.57 0.82
N ILE A 161 -8.38 -3.01 -0.15
CA ILE A 161 -9.31 -2.16 -0.91
C ILE A 161 -10.76 -2.42 -0.50
N THR A 162 -11.68 -1.51 -0.85
CA THR A 162 -13.11 -1.69 -0.54
C THR A 162 -13.73 -2.81 -1.35
N VAL A 163 -14.90 -3.28 -0.92
CA VAL A 163 -15.70 -4.25 -1.69
C VAL A 163 -16.05 -3.68 -3.07
N GLU A 164 -16.39 -2.40 -3.17
CA GLU A 164 -16.70 -1.78 -4.47
C GLU A 164 -15.50 -1.81 -5.42
N GLU A 165 -14.30 -1.52 -4.91
CA GLU A 165 -13.07 -1.61 -5.71
C GLU A 165 -12.81 -3.04 -6.20
N LYS A 166 -13.03 -4.05 -5.35
CA LYS A 166 -12.93 -5.46 -5.74
C LYS A 166 -13.97 -5.83 -6.80
N GLU A 167 -15.21 -5.36 -6.67
CA GLU A 167 -16.29 -5.57 -7.65
C GLU A 167 -15.99 -4.89 -9.00
N MET A 168 -15.24 -3.77 -8.99
CA MET A 168 -14.72 -3.13 -10.19
C MET A 168 -13.53 -3.89 -10.81
N GLY A 169 -13.08 -4.98 -10.19
CA GLY A 169 -11.97 -5.81 -10.66
C GLY A 169 -10.58 -5.33 -10.20
N ASN A 170 -10.51 -4.38 -9.27
CA ASN A 170 -9.24 -4.00 -8.64
C ASN A 170 -8.76 -5.11 -7.71
N LYS A 171 -7.47 -5.13 -7.44
CA LYS A 171 -6.83 -6.09 -6.54
C LYS A 171 -6.05 -5.32 -5.47
N PRO A 172 -6.08 -5.78 -4.21
CA PRO A 172 -5.19 -5.26 -3.20
C PRO A 172 -3.75 -5.73 -3.49
N TYR A 173 -2.77 -4.97 -3.00
CA TYR A 173 -1.35 -5.27 -3.12
C TYR A 173 -0.62 -4.76 -1.89
N ASP A 174 0.44 -5.45 -1.49
CA ASP A 174 1.46 -4.84 -0.65
C ASP A 174 2.20 -3.74 -1.41
N MET A 175 2.31 -2.58 -0.77
CA MET A 175 2.94 -1.40 -1.31
C MET A 175 4.20 -1.07 -0.51
N ILE A 176 5.30 -0.76 -1.19
CA ILE A 176 6.45 -0.10 -0.57
C ILE A 176 6.13 1.39 -0.47
N VAL A 177 6.24 1.91 0.75
CA VAL A 177 5.96 3.30 1.07
C VAL A 177 7.25 4.12 1.06
N TYR A 178 7.22 5.24 0.36
CA TYR A 178 8.26 6.26 0.30
C TYR A 178 7.83 7.43 1.15
N ALA A 179 8.33 7.50 2.38
CA ALA A 179 7.95 8.50 3.36
C ALA A 179 9.14 9.40 3.73
N ARG A 180 8.95 10.72 3.61
CA ARG A 180 9.88 11.74 4.09
C ARG A 180 9.09 12.94 4.59
N GLU A 181 9.35 13.38 5.83
CA GLU A 181 8.72 14.58 6.38
C GLU A 181 8.95 15.78 5.45
N GLY A 182 7.88 16.53 5.19
CA GLY A 182 7.86 17.65 4.25
C GLY A 182 7.60 17.30 2.79
N GLU A 183 7.60 16.02 2.42
CA GLU A 183 7.30 15.53 1.06
C GLU A 183 5.95 14.80 1.01
N GLU A 184 5.43 14.56 -0.18
CA GLU A 184 4.25 13.71 -0.40
C GLU A 184 4.55 12.25 -0.02
N LEU A 185 3.62 11.60 0.69
CA LEU A 185 3.71 10.17 0.92
C LEU A 185 3.45 9.40 -0.38
N GLY A 186 4.41 8.57 -0.76
CA GLY A 186 4.39 7.83 -2.01
C GLY A 186 4.30 6.33 -1.82
N GLU A 187 3.70 5.63 -2.78
CA GLU A 187 3.53 4.18 -2.73
C GLU A 187 3.80 3.55 -4.10
N ILE A 188 4.49 2.41 -4.11
CA ILE A 188 4.70 1.60 -5.31
C ILE A 188 4.47 0.13 -4.93
N ARG A 189 3.74 -0.61 -5.78
CA ARG A 189 3.53 -2.05 -5.60
C ARG A 189 4.86 -2.76 -5.40
N VAL A 190 4.91 -3.64 -4.41
CA VAL A 190 6.16 -4.31 -4.01
C VAL A 190 6.85 -5.05 -5.16
N ASP A 191 6.09 -5.60 -6.11
CA ASP A 191 6.59 -6.32 -7.28
C ASP A 191 7.14 -5.42 -8.41
N GLN A 192 7.00 -4.09 -8.28
CA GLN A 192 7.47 -3.10 -9.24
C GLN A 192 8.65 -2.26 -8.74
N VAL A 193 9.13 -2.53 -7.52
CA VAL A 193 10.16 -1.72 -6.86
C VAL A 193 11.55 -2.20 -7.25
N GLU A 194 12.34 -1.28 -7.85
CA GLU A 194 13.73 -1.54 -8.22
C GLU A 194 14.72 -0.79 -7.31
N SER A 195 14.29 0.25 -6.60
CA SER A 195 15.08 1.02 -5.63
C SER A 195 14.19 1.55 -4.52
N LEU A 196 14.74 1.66 -3.30
CA LEU A 196 14.07 2.25 -2.13
C LEU A 196 14.33 3.75 -1.98
N ASP A 197 15.10 4.35 -2.90
CA ASP A 197 15.41 5.78 -2.86
C ASP A 197 14.17 6.63 -3.16
N TYR A 198 13.92 7.68 -2.38
CA TYR A 198 12.80 8.59 -2.62
C TYR A 198 12.81 9.22 -4.03
N SER A 199 14.00 9.44 -4.62
CA SER A 199 14.13 9.90 -6.01
C SER A 199 13.62 8.90 -7.05
N TYR A 200 13.69 7.61 -6.75
CA TYR A 200 13.10 6.57 -7.60
C TYR A 200 11.57 6.71 -7.63
N TYR A 201 10.96 6.92 -6.46
CA TYR A 201 9.52 7.21 -6.39
C TYR A 201 9.14 8.46 -7.20
N LYS A 202 9.83 9.60 -7.03
CA LYS A 202 9.51 10.81 -7.82
C LYS A 202 9.68 10.61 -9.33
N LEU A 203 10.63 9.76 -9.76
CA LEU A 203 10.75 9.40 -11.17
C LEU A 203 9.51 8.63 -11.66
N LYS A 204 9.09 7.60 -10.93
CA LYS A 204 7.92 6.76 -11.26
C LYS A 204 6.62 7.56 -11.21
N GLU A 205 6.44 8.40 -10.19
CA GLU A 205 5.33 9.34 -10.08
C GLU A 205 5.26 10.27 -11.31
N GLY A 206 6.39 10.86 -11.73
CA GLY A 206 6.42 11.69 -12.94
C GLY A 206 6.03 10.93 -14.21
N GLN A 207 6.36 9.64 -14.31
CA GLN A 207 5.92 8.77 -15.41
C GLN A 207 4.41 8.50 -15.34
N TYR A 208 3.89 8.19 -14.15
CA TYR A 208 2.47 8.00 -13.89
C TYR A 208 1.65 9.25 -14.23
N LEU A 209 2.03 10.43 -13.74
CA LEU A 209 1.31 11.67 -14.01
C LEU A 209 1.26 12.01 -15.50
N ARG A 210 2.34 11.74 -16.23
CA ARG A 210 2.36 11.86 -17.70
C ARG A 210 1.41 10.87 -18.37
N TYR A 211 1.42 9.61 -17.93
CA TYR A 211 0.48 8.60 -18.42
C TYR A 211 -0.96 9.02 -18.17
N ARG A 212 -1.31 9.40 -16.94
CA ARG A 212 -2.64 9.85 -16.53
C ARG A 212 -3.11 11.06 -17.35
N SER A 213 -2.24 12.05 -17.56
CA SER A 213 -2.55 13.21 -18.41
C SER A 213 -2.83 12.80 -19.86
N THR A 214 -2.11 11.82 -20.41
CA THR A 214 -2.40 11.28 -21.74
C THR A 214 -3.73 10.52 -21.78
N VAL A 215 -4.07 9.74 -20.75
CA VAL A 215 -5.38 9.08 -20.63
C VAL A 215 -6.52 10.09 -20.57
N GLU A 216 -6.39 11.13 -19.75
CA GLU A 216 -7.38 12.21 -19.65
C GLU A 216 -7.61 12.90 -21.00
N LYS A 217 -6.51 13.24 -21.70
CA LYS A 217 -6.57 13.84 -23.05
C LYS A 217 -7.23 12.91 -24.07
N TYR A 218 -6.88 11.62 -24.03
CA TYR A 218 -7.48 10.61 -24.90
C TYR A 218 -8.99 10.49 -24.65
N ASN A 219 -9.41 10.34 -23.39
CA ASN A 219 -10.81 10.20 -23.01
C ASN A 219 -11.62 11.45 -23.40
N TYR A 220 -11.09 12.63 -23.10
CA TYR A 220 -11.70 13.90 -23.50
C TYR A 220 -11.86 14.00 -25.03
N ALA A 221 -10.79 13.73 -25.79
CA ALA A 221 -10.84 13.78 -27.25
C ALA A 221 -11.81 12.74 -27.84
N ALA A 222 -11.87 11.53 -27.27
CA ALA A 222 -12.80 10.49 -27.68
C ALA A 222 -14.26 10.88 -27.40
N GLU A 223 -14.54 11.48 -26.24
CA GLU A 223 -15.88 11.96 -25.88
C GLU A 223 -16.35 13.07 -26.85
N ILE A 224 -15.48 14.05 -27.12
CA ILE A 224 -15.75 15.14 -28.06
C ILE A 224 -16.05 14.58 -29.46
N LEU A 225 -15.20 13.68 -29.98
CA LEU A 225 -15.41 13.07 -31.29
C LEU A 225 -16.73 12.29 -31.33
N ASN A 226 -17.01 11.48 -30.32
CA ASN A 226 -18.26 10.71 -30.24
C ASN A 226 -19.49 11.62 -30.21
N ARG A 227 -19.41 12.77 -29.53
CA ARG A 227 -20.48 13.79 -29.52
C ARG A 227 -20.66 14.43 -30.89
N GLU A 228 -19.59 14.91 -31.51
CA GLU A 228 -19.63 15.55 -32.83
C GLU A 228 -20.21 14.62 -33.91
N ILE A 229 -19.88 13.32 -33.86
CA ILE A 229 -20.44 12.29 -34.76
C ILE A 229 -21.95 12.13 -34.52
N ARG A 230 -22.40 12.01 -33.26
CA ARG A 230 -23.84 11.85 -32.93
C ARG A 230 -24.67 13.05 -33.38
N GLU A 231 -24.11 14.24 -33.27
CA GLU A 231 -24.77 15.51 -33.63
C GLU A 231 -24.68 15.83 -35.14
N ASN A 232 -24.04 14.96 -35.94
CA ASN A 232 -23.70 15.22 -37.35
C ASN A 232 -22.96 16.55 -37.56
N ASN A 233 -22.19 16.99 -36.57
CA ASN A 233 -21.52 18.29 -36.55
C ASN A 233 -20.05 18.21 -36.99
N ILE A 234 -19.68 17.16 -37.73
CA ILE A 234 -18.32 16.92 -38.21
C ILE A 234 -18.34 16.27 -39.60
N SER A 235 -17.42 16.67 -40.47
CA SER A 235 -17.25 16.03 -41.77
C SER A 235 -16.58 14.65 -41.63
N ALA A 236 -16.91 13.73 -42.54
CA ALA A 236 -16.32 12.38 -42.54
C ALA A 236 -14.78 12.39 -42.59
N SER A 237 -14.18 13.30 -43.36
CA SER A 237 -12.72 13.43 -43.45
C SER A 237 -12.08 13.88 -42.13
N THR A 238 -12.71 14.84 -41.44
CA THR A 238 -12.22 15.31 -40.12
C THR A 238 -12.37 14.21 -39.07
N ALA A 239 -13.49 13.48 -39.06
CA ALA A 239 -13.71 12.37 -38.15
C ALA A 239 -12.66 11.24 -38.34
N ILE A 240 -12.30 10.92 -39.60
CA ILE A 240 -11.26 9.93 -39.90
C ILE A 240 -9.89 10.37 -39.36
N ASN A 241 -9.52 11.64 -39.53
CA ASN A 241 -8.24 12.15 -39.02
C ASN A 241 -8.20 12.13 -37.48
N LYS A 242 -9.24 12.62 -36.81
CA LYS A 242 -9.35 12.56 -35.34
C LYS A 242 -9.29 11.12 -34.82
N LYS A 243 -9.92 10.16 -35.53
CA LYS A 243 -9.85 8.74 -35.18
C LYS A 243 -8.42 8.19 -35.25
N ARG A 244 -7.64 8.56 -36.27
CA ARG A 244 -6.23 8.15 -36.38
C ARG A 244 -5.37 8.72 -35.25
N GLU A 245 -5.61 9.97 -34.86
CA GLU A 245 -4.94 10.59 -33.72
C GLU A 245 -5.25 9.85 -32.42
N LEU A 246 -6.52 9.50 -32.18
CA LEU A 246 -6.93 8.67 -31.05
C LEU A 246 -6.27 7.29 -31.09
N GLU A 247 -6.17 6.66 -32.26
CA GLU A 247 -5.45 5.38 -32.42
C GLU A 247 -3.96 5.50 -32.06
N ALA A 248 -3.30 6.57 -32.48
CA ALA A 248 -1.91 6.82 -32.12
C ALA A 248 -1.73 7.06 -30.61
N MET A 249 -2.65 7.80 -29.98
CA MET A 249 -2.68 7.97 -28.52
C MET A 249 -2.92 6.64 -27.81
N ARG A 250 -3.85 5.81 -28.29
CA ARG A 250 -4.16 4.50 -27.73
C ARG A 250 -2.95 3.58 -27.76
N LEU A 251 -2.25 3.50 -28.90
CA LEU A 251 -1.01 2.71 -29.03
C LEU A 251 0.09 3.21 -28.08
N ASN A 252 0.22 4.53 -27.89
CA ASN A 252 1.16 5.10 -26.92
C ASN A 252 0.82 4.71 -25.47
N LEU A 253 -0.47 4.66 -25.14
CA LEU A 253 -0.96 4.24 -23.82
C LEU A 253 -0.76 2.73 -23.59
N GLU A 254 -1.01 1.89 -24.59
CA GLU A 254 -0.80 0.44 -24.53
C GLU A 254 0.68 0.10 -24.26
N GLN A 255 1.63 0.82 -24.86
CA GLN A 255 3.07 0.65 -24.61
C GLN A 255 3.50 1.06 -23.19
N ARG A 256 2.63 1.73 -22.44
CA ARG A 256 2.91 2.33 -21.12
C ARG A 256 2.00 1.78 -20.03
N GLU A 257 1.37 0.63 -20.30
CA GLU A 257 0.42 0.01 -19.37
C GLU A 257 1.06 -0.36 -18.02
N GLU A 258 2.39 -0.55 -17.97
CA GLU A 258 3.13 -0.74 -16.72
C GLU A 258 2.89 0.36 -15.68
N TYR A 259 2.65 1.61 -16.12
CA TYR A 259 2.40 2.75 -15.23
C TYR A 259 0.96 2.78 -14.71
N LYS A 260 0.04 1.97 -15.23
CA LYS A 260 -1.35 1.90 -14.77
C LYS A 260 -1.46 1.56 -13.28
N TRP A 261 -0.47 0.84 -12.76
CA TRP A 261 -0.48 0.23 -11.43
C TRP A 261 0.38 0.95 -10.40
N ILE A 262 1.01 2.08 -10.78
CA ILE A 262 1.61 2.98 -9.79
C ILE A 262 0.43 3.71 -9.14
N ILE A 263 0.04 3.25 -7.95
CA ILE A 263 -0.93 3.97 -7.13
C ILE A 263 -0.20 5.16 -6.51
N VAL A 264 -0.20 6.29 -7.22
CA VAL A 264 0.10 7.57 -6.59
C VAL A 264 -1.18 8.04 -5.91
N GLY A 265 -1.46 7.49 -4.73
CA GLY A 265 -2.38 8.15 -3.82
C GLY A 265 -1.70 9.43 -3.35
N GLN A 266 -2.15 10.60 -3.78
CA GLN A 266 -1.79 11.85 -3.09
C GLN A 266 -2.50 11.85 -1.73
N LEU A 267 -2.00 11.03 -0.80
CA LEU A 267 -2.54 10.91 0.55
C LEU A 267 -2.30 12.20 1.33
N GLY A 268 -1.14 12.83 1.11
CA GLY A 268 -0.82 14.17 1.57
C GLY A 268 0.67 14.40 1.76
N VAL A 269 1.04 15.66 1.99
CA VAL A 269 2.40 16.03 2.42
C VAL A 269 2.56 15.64 3.89
N ILE A 270 3.59 14.88 4.21
CA ILE A 270 3.87 14.42 5.57
C ILE A 270 4.26 15.63 6.44
N ASP A 271 3.49 15.88 7.48
CA ASP A 271 3.83 16.82 8.56
C ASP A 271 4.74 16.12 9.57
N HIS A 272 4.33 14.93 10.01
CA HIS A 272 5.06 14.13 10.99
C HIS A 272 4.86 12.64 10.76
N LEU A 273 5.92 11.86 11.02
CA LEU A 273 5.91 10.41 11.00
C LEU A 273 6.50 9.87 12.31
N GLN A 274 5.80 8.93 12.94
CA GLN A 274 6.26 8.23 14.15
C GLN A 274 6.21 6.72 13.95
N VAL A 275 7.28 6.03 14.34
CA VAL A 275 7.35 4.57 14.38
C VAL A 275 7.22 4.09 15.81
N PHE A 276 6.34 3.11 16.02
CA PHE A 276 6.12 2.39 17.26
C PHE A 276 6.68 0.97 17.08
N TRP A 277 7.83 0.71 17.70
CA TRP A 277 8.42 -0.62 17.87
C TRP A 277 7.99 -1.23 19.18
#